data_AF-A0A8T5KE27-F1
#
_entry.id   AF-A0A8T5KE27-F1
#
_cell.length_a   1.000
_cell.length_b   1.000
_cell.length_c   1.000
_cell.angle_alpha   90.00
_cell.angle_beta   90.00
_cell.angle_gamma   90.00
#
_symmetry.space_group_name_H-M   'P 1'
#
loop_
_entity.id
_entity.type
_entity.pdbx_description
1 polymer ?
#
loop_
_entity_poly.entity_id
_entity_poly.type
_entity_poly.pdbx_seq_one_letter_code
_entity_poly.pdbx_strand_id
1 'polypeptide(L)'
;MQQIQSHPASVEAYIKQGLKLVPIPPGTKGPQHKGWNQWGNELKEASDLHSGWGIGLLHSFSGTCAIDIDNWTYAESLLNEHGIDLHALYNADDAVTIESGREGRGKLIYRLPFGIAFPSKKIHYKDAHNSNQVAYELRCGTVTGLTAQDVLPPSIHPITQQPYQWGGKGHWSRIPQLPKELETLWWSLVEQDKQRTIKNETNIDASWEEIQQAMGFISPDVSRDEWLHIGMALHHTGTHTGDLNQALYIWNEWSQAGTKYQGKNDILTCWQSFKADSGISLGTLFHIAGSYGWTRPIPDASELFSSINEETPPQSPVNVIDGLRPPSPNLDLQYWPDVLATRAQEVGDQVGCDPLVPLFAGLGALAGAVDAQTRLELVPGFEVPPIVWLMTVGDPADKKSPGSRPMMEILEDLEEEDRPRFSREMLQWEAKEVMYNESKKAFLEYAADPTSQMDNGTIPAVPDLESKPVPLKLT
;
A
#
# COMPACT_ATOMS: atom_id res chain seq x y z
N MET A 1 -43.64 -25.23 7.93
CA MET A 1 -43.10 -25.32 9.31
C MET A 1 -42.61 -26.74 9.52
N GLN A 2 -41.31 -26.99 9.37
CA GLN A 2 -40.72 -28.28 9.74
C GLN A 2 -40.75 -28.41 11.27
N GLN A 3 -41.20 -29.55 11.77
CA GLN A 3 -41.18 -29.87 13.20
C GLN A 3 -39.72 -30.10 13.61
N ILE A 4 -39.13 -29.14 14.32
CA ILE A 4 -37.78 -29.23 14.88
C ILE A 4 -37.80 -30.32 15.94
N GLN A 5 -37.05 -31.39 15.72
CA GLN A 5 -36.89 -32.44 16.72
C GLN A 5 -35.73 -32.04 17.64
N SER A 6 -36.04 -31.55 18.84
CA SER A 6 -35.00 -31.20 19.80
C SER A 6 -34.31 -32.48 20.30
N HIS A 7 -32.97 -32.51 20.20
CA HIS A 7 -32.17 -33.62 20.70
C HIS A 7 -31.72 -33.35 22.14
N PRO A 8 -31.92 -34.27 23.09
CA PRO A 8 -31.40 -34.11 24.44
C PRO A 8 -29.87 -34.15 24.40
N ALA A 9 -29.23 -33.06 24.81
CA ALA A 9 -27.78 -32.95 24.84
C ALA A 9 -27.34 -32.29 26.16
N SER A 10 -26.36 -32.88 26.82
CA SER A 10 -25.76 -32.38 28.06
C SER A 10 -24.30 -32.03 27.83
N VAL A 11 -23.76 -31.18 28.70
CA VAL A 11 -22.34 -30.80 28.71
C VAL A 11 -21.44 -32.04 28.68
N GLU A 12 -21.77 -33.05 29.48
CA GLU A 12 -21.01 -34.30 29.54
C GLU A 12 -21.04 -35.09 28.22
N ALA A 13 -22.18 -35.09 27.51
CA ALA A 13 -22.31 -35.78 26.23
C ALA A 13 -21.46 -35.13 25.14
N TYR A 14 -21.37 -33.80 25.11
CA TYR A 14 -20.49 -33.08 24.18
C TYR A 14 -19.01 -33.36 24.44
N ILE A 15 -18.59 -33.30 25.70
CA ILE A 15 -17.19 -33.58 26.09
C ILE A 15 -16.82 -35.03 25.71
N LYS A 16 -17.71 -35.99 25.94
CA LYS A 16 -17.51 -37.40 25.53
C LYS A 16 -17.40 -37.58 24.00
N GLN A 17 -18.03 -36.71 23.21
CA GLN A 17 -17.89 -36.68 21.75
C GLN A 17 -16.62 -35.91 21.28
N GLY A 18 -15.79 -35.47 22.22
CA GLY A 18 -14.55 -34.75 21.95
C GLY A 18 -14.74 -33.28 21.60
N LEU A 19 -15.93 -32.71 21.85
CA LEU A 19 -16.14 -31.27 21.68
C LEU A 19 -15.51 -30.51 22.85
N LYS A 20 -14.75 -29.47 22.52
CA LYS A 20 -14.12 -28.55 23.48
C LYS A 20 -15.08 -27.41 23.77
N LEU A 21 -15.36 -27.20 25.06
CA LEU A 21 -16.37 -26.25 25.51
C LEU A 21 -15.79 -25.16 26.39
N VAL A 22 -16.43 -24.00 26.38
CA VAL A 22 -16.06 -22.85 27.22
C VAL A 22 -17.27 -22.34 28.01
N PRO A 23 -17.13 -21.94 29.29
CA PRO A 23 -18.23 -21.39 30.07
C PRO A 23 -18.66 -20.01 29.55
N ILE A 24 -19.98 -19.78 29.51
CA ILE A 24 -20.57 -18.49 29.14
C ILE A 24 -21.39 -17.95 30.33
N PRO A 25 -21.08 -16.76 30.87
CA PRO A 25 -21.86 -16.16 31.94
C PRO A 25 -23.33 -15.93 31.55
N PRO A 26 -24.28 -16.05 32.49
CA PRO A 26 -25.69 -15.78 32.23
C PRO A 26 -25.90 -14.37 31.66
N GLY A 27 -26.84 -14.24 30.71
CA GLY A 27 -27.17 -12.95 30.10
C GLY A 27 -26.16 -12.44 29.06
N THR A 28 -25.11 -13.19 28.76
CA THR A 28 -24.12 -12.85 27.73
C THR A 28 -24.21 -13.77 26.50
N LYS A 29 -23.55 -13.40 25.40
CA LYS A 29 -23.47 -14.22 24.17
C LYS A 29 -22.11 -14.88 23.96
N GLY A 30 -21.22 -14.84 24.95
CA GLY A 30 -19.88 -15.37 24.83
C GLY A 30 -19.10 -15.32 26.14
N PRO A 31 -17.99 -16.04 26.24
CA PRO A 31 -17.15 -16.07 27.43
C PRO A 31 -16.62 -14.67 27.78
N GLN A 32 -16.38 -14.42 29.07
CA GLN A 32 -15.90 -13.13 29.56
C GLN A 32 -14.54 -13.22 30.27
N HIS A 33 -13.99 -14.42 30.46
CA HIS A 33 -12.71 -14.59 31.14
C HIS A 33 -11.55 -14.40 30.16
N LYS A 34 -10.42 -13.89 30.65
CA LYS A 34 -9.23 -13.64 29.84
C LYS A 34 -8.66 -14.95 29.29
N GLY A 35 -8.29 -14.96 28.02
CA GLY A 35 -7.66 -16.12 27.36
C GLY A 35 -8.62 -17.28 27.07
N TRP A 36 -9.94 -17.07 27.12
CA TRP A 36 -10.95 -18.12 26.89
C TRP A 36 -10.78 -18.85 25.55
N ASN A 37 -10.20 -18.18 24.56
CA ASN A 37 -9.95 -18.68 23.21
C ASN A 37 -8.57 -19.32 23.02
N GLN A 38 -7.80 -19.51 24.10
CA GLN A 38 -6.50 -20.17 24.10
C GLN A 38 -6.64 -21.65 24.46
N TRP A 39 -5.79 -22.48 23.86
CA TRP A 39 -5.78 -23.91 24.12
C TRP A 39 -5.47 -24.21 25.60
N GLY A 40 -6.19 -25.17 26.20
CA GLY A 40 -6.02 -25.57 27.59
C GLY A 40 -6.95 -24.87 28.58
N ASN A 41 -7.68 -23.83 28.13
CA ASN A 41 -8.66 -23.11 28.94
C ASN A 41 -10.10 -23.62 28.73
N GLU A 42 -10.29 -24.71 27.99
CA GLU A 42 -11.59 -25.37 27.89
C GLU A 42 -12.05 -26.01 29.22
N LEU A 43 -13.36 -26.29 29.31
CA LEU A 43 -13.93 -27.15 30.34
C LEU A 43 -13.29 -28.55 30.30
N LYS A 44 -12.81 -29.04 31.45
CA LYS A 44 -12.23 -30.38 31.56
C LYS A 44 -13.31 -31.42 31.84
N GLU A 45 -14.25 -31.07 32.71
CA GLU A 45 -15.38 -31.90 33.06
C GLU A 45 -16.67 -31.08 33.22
N ALA A 46 -17.82 -31.75 33.15
CA ALA A 46 -19.12 -31.08 33.22
C ALA A 46 -19.37 -30.39 34.57
N SER A 47 -18.75 -30.87 35.65
CA SER A 47 -18.83 -30.27 37.00
C SER A 47 -18.08 -28.96 37.15
N ASP A 48 -17.15 -28.64 36.24
CA ASP A 48 -16.45 -27.35 36.24
C ASP A 48 -17.39 -26.19 35.81
N LEU A 49 -18.54 -26.52 35.21
CA LEU A 49 -19.51 -25.51 34.80
C LEU A 49 -20.33 -25.02 36.00
N HIS A 50 -20.27 -23.72 36.26
CA HIS A 50 -21.07 -23.09 37.31
C HIS A 50 -22.57 -23.21 37.02
N SER A 51 -23.37 -23.44 38.06
CA SER A 51 -24.83 -23.53 37.95
C SER A 51 -25.42 -22.27 37.29
N GLY A 52 -26.25 -22.48 36.27
CA GLY A 52 -26.92 -21.40 35.52
C GLY A 52 -26.11 -20.80 34.36
N TRP A 53 -24.84 -21.19 34.18
CA TRP A 53 -24.02 -20.73 33.06
C TRP A 53 -24.34 -21.51 31.77
N GLY A 54 -24.14 -20.83 30.64
CA GLY A 54 -24.18 -21.46 29.31
C GLY A 54 -22.83 -22.03 28.90
N ILE A 55 -22.78 -22.57 27.70
CA ILE A 55 -21.59 -23.15 27.07
C ILE A 55 -21.43 -22.68 25.62
N GLY A 56 -20.17 -22.47 25.22
CA GLY A 56 -19.77 -22.27 23.83
C GLY A 56 -18.94 -23.44 23.31
N LEU A 57 -19.12 -23.81 22.05
CA LEU A 57 -18.27 -24.72 21.29
C LEU A 57 -17.03 -23.98 20.81
N LEU A 58 -15.84 -24.48 21.13
CA LEU A 58 -14.57 -23.97 20.61
C LEU A 58 -14.23 -24.69 19.30
N HIS A 59 -14.41 -24.00 18.17
CA HIS A 59 -14.38 -24.60 16.83
C HIS A 59 -13.05 -25.26 16.46
N SER A 60 -12.00 -24.45 16.28
CA SER A 60 -10.68 -24.96 15.87
C SER A 60 -10.13 -26.04 16.81
N PHE A 61 -10.46 -25.94 18.11
CA PHE A 61 -10.02 -26.92 19.11
C PHE A 61 -10.83 -28.22 19.10
N SER A 62 -12.05 -28.18 18.58
CA SER A 62 -12.92 -29.35 18.41
C SER A 62 -12.78 -30.00 17.02
N GLY A 63 -11.95 -29.42 16.13
CA GLY A 63 -11.90 -29.83 14.72
C GLY A 63 -13.23 -29.58 14.00
N THR A 64 -13.94 -28.51 14.37
CA THR A 64 -15.20 -28.09 13.75
C THR A 64 -15.10 -26.67 13.22
N CYS A 65 -16.03 -26.29 12.36
CA CYS A 65 -16.24 -24.93 11.90
C CYS A 65 -17.74 -24.65 11.80
N ALA A 66 -18.10 -23.38 11.64
CA ALA A 66 -19.47 -22.96 11.39
C ALA A 66 -19.57 -22.07 10.15
N ILE A 67 -20.71 -22.20 9.45
CA ILE A 67 -21.16 -21.20 8.47
C ILE A 67 -22.27 -20.41 9.16
N ASP A 68 -21.93 -19.24 9.72
CA ASP A 68 -22.86 -18.37 10.44
C ASP A 68 -23.54 -17.40 9.47
N ILE A 69 -24.83 -17.61 9.23
CA ILE A 69 -25.66 -16.80 8.33
C ILE A 69 -26.27 -15.65 9.12
N ASP A 70 -25.82 -14.44 8.85
CA ASP A 70 -26.35 -13.21 9.44
C ASP A 70 -27.49 -12.60 8.61
N ASN A 71 -27.47 -12.81 7.29
CA ASN A 71 -28.53 -12.42 6.36
C ASN A 71 -28.71 -13.47 5.26
N TRP A 72 -29.82 -14.21 5.30
CA TRP A 72 -30.11 -15.30 4.36
C TRP A 72 -30.02 -14.87 2.89
N THR A 73 -30.74 -13.80 2.50
CA THR A 73 -30.88 -13.40 1.09
C THR A 73 -29.54 -13.05 0.45
N TYR A 74 -28.68 -12.30 1.16
CA TYR A 74 -27.38 -11.93 0.64
C TYR A 74 -26.38 -13.08 0.73
N ALA A 75 -26.45 -13.91 1.77
CA ALA A 75 -25.60 -15.09 1.87
C ALA A 75 -25.87 -16.09 0.74
N GLU A 76 -27.14 -16.33 0.41
CA GLU A 76 -27.53 -17.16 -0.72
C GLU A 76 -26.96 -16.63 -2.04
N SER A 77 -27.16 -15.34 -2.33
CA SER A 77 -26.63 -14.72 -3.56
C SER A 77 -25.11 -14.88 -3.68
N LEU A 78 -24.36 -14.52 -2.62
CA LEU A 78 -22.90 -14.53 -2.63
C LEU A 78 -22.32 -15.95 -2.66
N LEU A 79 -22.94 -16.92 -1.98
CA LEU A 79 -22.50 -18.31 -2.06
C LEU A 79 -22.79 -18.91 -3.45
N ASN A 80 -23.91 -18.52 -4.07
CA ASN A 80 -24.27 -18.97 -5.41
C ASN A 80 -23.31 -18.47 -6.50
N GLU A 81 -22.67 -17.30 -6.33
CA GLU A 81 -21.58 -16.83 -7.20
C GLU A 81 -20.39 -17.81 -7.24
N HIS A 82 -20.23 -18.61 -6.19
CA HIS A 82 -19.24 -19.69 -6.09
C HIS A 82 -19.82 -21.09 -6.35
N GLY A 83 -21.06 -21.18 -6.86
CA GLY A 83 -21.75 -22.43 -7.14
C GLY A 83 -22.21 -23.21 -5.89
N ILE A 84 -22.32 -22.54 -4.74
CA ILE A 84 -22.73 -23.16 -3.48
C ILE A 84 -24.21 -22.86 -3.21
N ASP A 85 -25.05 -23.89 -3.25
CA ASP A 85 -26.47 -23.78 -2.95
C ASP A 85 -26.73 -23.84 -1.44
N LEU A 86 -27.03 -22.69 -0.84
CA LEU A 86 -27.32 -22.57 0.60
C LEU A 86 -28.55 -23.38 1.02
N HIS A 87 -29.58 -23.46 0.17
CA HIS A 87 -30.77 -24.26 0.46
C HIS A 87 -30.44 -25.75 0.47
N ALA A 88 -29.58 -26.21 -0.45
CA ALA A 88 -29.13 -27.60 -0.46
C ALA A 88 -28.38 -27.95 0.83
N LEU A 89 -27.50 -27.06 1.32
CA LEU A 89 -26.76 -27.27 2.57
C LEU A 89 -27.68 -27.45 3.79
N TYR A 90 -28.71 -26.60 3.93
CA TYR A 90 -29.66 -26.70 5.04
C TYR A 90 -30.64 -27.89 4.90
N ASN A 91 -30.91 -28.34 3.67
CA ASN A 91 -31.82 -29.46 3.40
C ASN A 91 -31.13 -30.83 3.36
N ALA A 92 -29.79 -30.89 3.43
CA ALA A 92 -29.04 -32.13 3.46
C ALA A 92 -29.50 -33.02 4.62
N ASP A 93 -29.54 -34.34 4.39
CA ASP A 93 -30.09 -35.29 5.36
C ASP A 93 -29.23 -35.43 6.63
N ASP A 94 -27.97 -35.02 6.57
CA ASP A 94 -27.03 -34.97 7.67
C ASP A 94 -26.75 -33.54 8.17
N ALA A 95 -27.48 -32.53 7.69
CA ALA A 95 -27.29 -31.14 8.11
C ALA A 95 -27.46 -30.98 9.62
N VAL A 96 -26.47 -30.35 10.27
CA VAL A 96 -26.50 -30.01 11.70
C VAL A 96 -26.50 -28.50 11.84
N THR A 97 -27.53 -27.93 12.46
CA THR A 97 -27.65 -26.49 12.66
C THR A 97 -27.80 -26.09 14.12
N ILE A 98 -27.42 -24.86 14.45
CA ILE A 98 -27.72 -24.23 15.74
C ILE A 98 -28.76 -23.12 15.51
N GLU A 99 -29.88 -23.23 16.21
CA GLU A 99 -31.00 -22.29 16.10
C GLU A 99 -31.14 -21.45 17.37
N SER A 100 -31.13 -20.12 17.21
CA SER A 100 -31.32 -19.17 18.31
C SER A 100 -32.76 -18.63 18.43
N GLY A 101 -33.67 -19.09 17.55
CA GLY A 101 -35.03 -18.57 17.44
C GLY A 101 -35.16 -17.19 16.79
N ARG A 102 -34.13 -16.70 16.07
CA ARG A 102 -34.20 -15.45 15.30
C ARG A 102 -34.43 -15.78 13.82
N GLU A 103 -35.41 -15.14 13.21
CA GLU A 103 -35.71 -15.33 11.78
C GLU A 103 -34.61 -14.75 10.87
N GLY A 104 -34.45 -15.36 9.69
CA GLY A 104 -33.50 -14.90 8.66
C GLY A 104 -32.02 -15.16 8.97
N ARG A 105 -31.73 -15.93 10.01
CA ARG A 105 -30.38 -16.27 10.49
C ARG A 105 -30.29 -17.77 10.74
N GLY A 106 -29.09 -18.31 10.65
CA GLY A 106 -28.86 -19.72 10.94
C GLY A 106 -27.38 -20.02 11.04
N LYS A 107 -27.04 -21.18 11.59
CA LYS A 107 -25.65 -21.63 11.70
C LYS A 107 -25.60 -23.08 11.28
N LEU A 108 -24.78 -23.41 10.28
CA LEU A 108 -24.44 -24.80 9.94
C LEU A 108 -23.13 -25.16 10.63
N ILE A 109 -23.03 -26.38 11.15
CA ILE A 109 -21.82 -26.89 11.80
C ILE A 109 -21.24 -28.04 10.99
N TYR A 110 -19.93 -27.98 10.74
CA TYR A 110 -19.20 -28.99 10.00
C TYR A 110 -17.95 -29.44 10.76
N ARG A 111 -17.48 -30.66 10.47
CA ARG A 111 -16.14 -31.15 10.82
C ARG A 111 -15.16 -30.68 9.76
N LEU A 112 -13.99 -30.25 10.22
CA LEU A 112 -12.86 -29.96 9.35
C LEU A 112 -12.08 -31.25 9.02
N PRO A 113 -11.41 -31.30 7.85
CA PRO A 113 -10.43 -32.34 7.58
C PRO A 113 -9.35 -32.36 8.67
N PHE A 114 -8.85 -33.56 8.98
CA PHE A 114 -7.89 -33.75 10.06
C PHE A 114 -6.64 -32.88 9.87
N GLY A 115 -6.26 -32.16 10.94
CA GLY A 115 -5.07 -31.30 10.95
C GLY A 115 -5.26 -29.90 10.37
N ILE A 116 -6.47 -29.54 9.93
CA ILE A 116 -6.76 -28.21 9.38
C ILE A 116 -7.52 -27.36 10.40
N ALA A 117 -7.09 -26.11 10.57
CA ALA A 117 -7.85 -25.06 11.24
C ALA A 117 -7.78 -23.79 10.39
N PHE A 118 -8.93 -23.31 9.93
CA PHE A 118 -8.98 -22.11 9.09
C PHE A 118 -9.08 -20.83 9.94
N PRO A 119 -8.40 -19.74 9.52
CA PRO A 119 -8.74 -18.40 9.95
C PRO A 119 -10.18 -18.05 9.58
N SER A 120 -10.90 -17.42 10.50
CA SER A 120 -12.30 -17.03 10.29
C SER A 120 -12.40 -15.89 9.28
N LYS A 121 -13.41 -15.92 8.41
CA LYS A 121 -13.65 -14.91 7.36
C LYS A 121 -15.09 -14.43 7.39
N LYS A 122 -15.28 -13.12 7.50
CA LYS A 122 -16.60 -12.47 7.38
C LYS A 122 -16.78 -11.95 5.97
N ILE A 123 -17.88 -12.32 5.34
CA ILE A 123 -18.23 -11.87 4.00
C ILE A 123 -19.29 -10.78 4.13
N HIS A 124 -18.99 -9.62 3.54
CA HIS A 124 -19.77 -8.40 3.69
C HIS A 124 -20.59 -8.10 2.44
N TYR A 125 -21.71 -7.39 2.63
CA TYR A 125 -22.48 -6.79 1.55
C TYR A 125 -22.82 -5.34 1.90
N LYS A 126 -23.16 -4.55 0.88
CA LYS A 126 -23.66 -3.18 1.03
C LYS A 126 -25.19 -3.21 1.08
N ASP A 127 -25.77 -2.71 2.15
CA ASP A 127 -27.22 -2.54 2.23
C ASP A 127 -27.72 -1.33 1.41
N ALA A 128 -29.03 -1.12 1.38
CA ALA A 128 -29.66 -0.03 0.63
C ALA A 128 -29.20 1.38 1.07
N HIS A 129 -28.61 1.51 2.26
CA HIS A 129 -28.06 2.76 2.78
C HIS A 129 -26.54 2.86 2.57
N ASN A 130 -25.97 1.99 1.73
CA ASN A 130 -24.54 1.85 1.50
C ASN A 130 -23.73 1.52 2.78
N SER A 131 -24.42 1.03 3.81
CA SER A 131 -23.81 0.56 5.05
C SER A 131 -23.35 -0.88 4.86
N ASN A 132 -22.16 -1.17 5.38
CA ASN A 132 -21.60 -2.52 5.31
C ASN A 132 -22.25 -3.40 6.38
N GLN A 133 -22.80 -4.53 5.94
CA GLN A 133 -23.37 -5.56 6.80
C GLN A 133 -22.67 -6.89 6.52
N VAL A 134 -22.75 -7.82 7.46
CA VAL A 134 -22.22 -9.19 7.27
C VAL A 134 -23.35 -10.03 6.65
N ALA A 135 -23.05 -10.69 5.53
CA ALA A 135 -23.95 -11.68 4.93
C ALA A 135 -23.82 -13.01 5.68
N TYR A 136 -22.58 -13.52 5.74
CA TYR A 136 -22.23 -14.72 6.47
C TYR A 136 -20.78 -14.68 6.96
N GLU A 137 -20.47 -15.55 7.92
CA GLU A 137 -19.13 -15.78 8.42
C GLU A 137 -18.76 -17.26 8.28
N LEU A 138 -17.61 -17.48 7.68
CA LEU A 138 -16.87 -18.73 7.75
C LEU A 138 -16.10 -18.72 9.08
N ARG A 139 -16.61 -19.38 10.11
CA ARG A 139 -16.10 -19.29 11.50
C ARG A 139 -15.32 -20.54 11.91
N CYS A 140 -14.10 -20.37 12.40
CA CYS A 140 -13.27 -21.46 12.93
C CYS A 140 -12.26 -20.99 13.99
N GLY A 141 -11.16 -20.37 13.57
CA GLY A 141 -10.10 -19.87 14.45
C GLY A 141 -9.48 -18.58 13.94
N THR A 142 -8.29 -18.26 14.41
CA THR A 142 -7.48 -17.13 13.96
C THR A 142 -6.15 -17.61 13.38
N VAL A 143 -5.46 -16.76 12.61
CA VAL A 143 -4.10 -17.05 12.11
C VAL A 143 -3.09 -17.29 13.24
N THR A 144 -3.38 -16.78 14.43
CA THR A 144 -2.54 -16.91 15.63
C THR A 144 -2.84 -18.16 16.46
N GLY A 145 -3.70 -19.05 15.96
CA GLY A 145 -4.05 -20.31 16.63
C GLY A 145 -5.07 -20.18 17.77
N LEU A 146 -5.78 -19.04 17.86
CA LEU A 146 -6.92 -18.89 18.78
C LEU A 146 -8.18 -19.46 18.14
N THR A 147 -9.15 -19.83 18.97
CA THR A 147 -10.42 -20.38 18.50
C THR A 147 -11.55 -19.36 18.50
N ALA A 148 -12.45 -19.45 17.52
CA ALA A 148 -13.76 -18.84 17.59
C ALA A 148 -14.72 -19.76 18.38
N GLN A 149 -15.86 -19.20 18.81
CA GLN A 149 -16.89 -19.91 19.54
C GLN A 149 -18.29 -19.75 18.96
N ASP A 150 -19.12 -20.78 19.16
CA ASP A 150 -20.57 -20.68 19.00
C ASP A 150 -21.33 -21.19 20.22
N VAL A 151 -22.42 -20.52 20.59
CA VAL A 151 -23.22 -20.90 21.76
C VAL A 151 -23.97 -22.20 21.49
N LEU A 152 -23.81 -23.19 22.37
CA LEU A 152 -24.49 -24.48 22.23
C LEU A 152 -25.74 -24.60 23.11
N PRO A 153 -26.73 -25.42 22.70
CA PRO A 153 -27.76 -25.92 23.60
C PRO A 153 -27.14 -26.63 24.81
N PRO A 154 -27.66 -26.50 26.04
CA PRO A 154 -28.95 -25.88 26.40
C PRO A 154 -28.85 -24.41 26.85
N SER A 155 -27.81 -23.65 26.43
CA SER A 155 -27.63 -22.25 26.82
C SER A 155 -28.86 -21.39 26.47
N ILE A 156 -29.10 -20.33 27.23
CA ILE A 156 -30.23 -19.40 27.00
C ILE A 156 -29.74 -18.16 26.24
N HIS A 157 -30.44 -17.81 25.16
CA HIS A 157 -30.12 -16.62 24.39
C HIS A 157 -30.59 -15.35 25.14
N PRO A 158 -29.74 -14.33 25.34
CA PRO A 158 -30.01 -13.24 26.29
C PRO A 158 -31.10 -12.26 25.89
N ILE A 159 -31.43 -12.15 24.59
CA ILE A 159 -32.49 -11.25 24.11
C ILE A 159 -33.82 -12.00 24.01
N THR A 160 -33.86 -13.08 23.24
CA THR A 160 -35.07 -13.90 23.06
C THR A 160 -35.51 -14.64 24.33
N GLN A 161 -34.60 -14.83 25.30
CA GLN A 161 -34.82 -15.63 26.51
C GLN A 161 -35.24 -17.08 26.22
N GLN A 162 -34.98 -17.55 25.00
CA GLN A 162 -35.24 -18.92 24.57
C GLN A 162 -33.94 -19.75 24.62
N PRO A 163 -34.03 -21.06 24.89
CA PRO A 163 -32.88 -21.93 24.77
C PRO A 163 -32.44 -22.04 23.30
N TYR A 164 -31.12 -22.07 23.08
CA TYR A 164 -30.59 -22.51 21.80
C TYR A 164 -30.99 -23.98 21.56
N GLN A 165 -31.25 -24.33 20.31
CA GLN A 165 -31.65 -25.68 19.92
C GLN A 165 -30.78 -26.20 18.78
N TRP A 166 -30.58 -27.52 18.75
CA TRP A 166 -30.08 -28.18 17.55
C TRP A 166 -31.22 -28.27 16.54
N GLY A 167 -30.92 -27.98 15.28
CA GLY A 167 -31.81 -28.15 14.15
C GLY A 167 -31.13 -28.96 13.03
N GLY A 168 -31.75 -28.91 11.85
CA GLY A 168 -31.37 -29.73 10.70
C GLY A 168 -31.90 -31.16 10.81
N LYS A 169 -31.65 -31.97 9.77
CA LYS A 169 -32.06 -33.39 9.72
C LYS A 169 -31.02 -34.34 10.32
N GLY A 170 -29.79 -33.87 10.47
CA GLY A 170 -28.67 -34.61 11.06
C GLY A 170 -28.72 -34.63 12.59
N HIS A 171 -27.65 -35.12 13.20
CA HIS A 171 -27.51 -35.19 14.66
C HIS A 171 -26.14 -34.64 15.08
N TRP A 172 -26.10 -33.81 16.11
CA TRP A 172 -24.87 -33.12 16.58
C TRP A 172 -23.72 -34.06 16.98
N SER A 173 -24.01 -35.32 17.30
CA SER A 173 -22.96 -36.33 17.58
C SER A 173 -22.31 -36.90 16.31
N ARG A 174 -22.88 -36.61 15.14
CA ARG A 174 -22.42 -37.06 13.81
C ARG A 174 -22.37 -35.85 12.87
N ILE A 175 -21.61 -34.84 13.28
CA ILE A 175 -21.40 -33.61 12.50
C ILE A 175 -20.81 -33.99 11.13
N PRO A 176 -21.41 -33.55 10.01
CA PRO A 176 -20.94 -33.87 8.67
C PRO A 176 -19.59 -33.22 8.37
N GLN A 177 -18.84 -33.77 7.41
CA GLN A 177 -17.61 -33.15 6.92
C GLN A 177 -17.93 -31.87 6.13
N LEU A 178 -17.02 -30.89 6.17
CA LEU A 178 -17.13 -29.68 5.39
C LEU A 178 -17.21 -30.04 3.88
N PRO A 179 -18.26 -29.60 3.16
CA PRO A 179 -18.36 -29.78 1.72
C PRO A 179 -17.16 -29.20 0.97
N LYS A 180 -16.74 -29.85 -0.11
CA LYS A 180 -15.49 -29.49 -0.81
C LYS A 180 -15.56 -28.11 -1.43
N GLU A 181 -16.74 -27.68 -1.84
CA GLU A 181 -17.02 -26.38 -2.44
C GLU A 181 -16.78 -25.26 -1.43
N LEU A 182 -17.28 -25.42 -0.19
CA LEU A 182 -17.04 -24.49 0.92
C LEU A 182 -15.57 -24.47 1.33
N GLU A 183 -14.92 -25.63 1.38
CA GLU A 183 -13.48 -25.73 1.67
C GLU A 183 -12.65 -24.98 0.62
N THR A 184 -12.98 -25.14 -0.66
CA THR A 184 -12.29 -24.49 -1.80
C THR A 184 -12.46 -22.97 -1.76
N LEU A 185 -13.68 -22.49 -1.49
CA LEU A 185 -13.95 -21.07 -1.28
C LEU A 185 -13.10 -20.54 -0.11
N TRP A 186 -13.10 -21.24 1.03
CA TRP A 186 -12.36 -20.80 2.21
C TRP A 186 -10.85 -20.71 1.95
N TRP A 187 -10.26 -21.71 1.29
CA TRP A 187 -8.85 -21.65 0.88
C TRP A 187 -8.56 -20.46 -0.01
N SER A 188 -9.42 -20.19 -1.00
CA SER A 188 -9.20 -19.05 -1.91
C SER A 188 -9.17 -17.71 -1.17
N LEU A 189 -10.03 -17.55 -0.15
CA LEU A 189 -10.08 -16.35 0.68
C LEU A 189 -8.86 -16.23 1.61
N VAL A 190 -8.35 -17.35 2.13
CA VAL A 190 -7.12 -17.38 2.94
C VAL A 190 -5.90 -17.07 2.08
N GLU A 191 -5.86 -17.60 0.86
CA GLU A 191 -4.76 -17.35 -0.07
C GLU A 191 -4.71 -15.90 -0.53
N GLN A 192 -5.88 -15.26 -0.73
CA GLN A 192 -5.96 -13.81 -0.97
C GLN A 192 -5.37 -13.00 0.19
N ASP A 193 -5.61 -13.40 1.44
CA ASP A 193 -5.06 -12.68 2.62
C ASP A 193 -3.54 -12.79 2.76
N LYS A 194 -2.92 -13.82 2.15
CA LYS A 194 -1.46 -13.99 2.13
C LYS A 194 -0.76 -13.09 1.13
N GLN A 195 -1.45 -12.69 0.07
CA GLN A 195 -0.86 -11.88 -0.98
C GLN A 195 -0.39 -10.54 -0.42
N ARG A 196 0.90 -10.25 -0.61
CA ARG A 196 1.53 -9.01 -0.15
C ARG A 196 1.24 -7.87 -1.13
N THR A 197 0.02 -7.35 -1.09
CA THR A 197 -0.45 -6.25 -1.97
C THR A 197 -0.53 -4.91 -1.23
N ILE A 198 -0.35 -4.92 0.09
CA ILE A 198 -0.53 -3.74 0.93
C ILE A 198 0.79 -2.96 1.00
N LYS A 199 0.84 -1.84 0.28
CA LYS A 199 2.02 -0.96 0.32
C LYS A 199 2.34 -0.53 1.75
N ASN A 200 3.60 -0.71 2.12
CA ASN A 200 4.14 -0.25 3.39
C ASN A 200 5.20 0.84 3.12
N GLU A 201 5.50 1.67 4.11
CA GLU A 201 6.60 2.65 4.03
C GLU A 201 7.98 1.98 3.95
N THR A 202 8.04 0.66 4.18
CA THR A 202 9.21 -0.19 3.94
C THR A 202 9.12 -0.84 2.57
N ASN A 203 10.25 -1.12 1.91
CA ASN A 203 10.36 -1.74 0.57
C ASN A 203 9.75 -3.14 0.40
N ILE A 204 9.01 -3.64 1.39
CA ILE A 204 8.36 -4.95 1.35
C ILE A 204 6.89 -4.74 1.69
N ASP A 205 6.03 -4.95 0.69
CA ASP A 205 4.57 -4.92 0.84
C ASP A 205 4.12 -5.93 1.89
N ALA A 206 3.08 -5.58 2.64
CA ALA A 206 2.49 -6.43 3.67
C ALA A 206 1.27 -7.18 3.13
N SER A 207 0.88 -8.24 3.83
CA SER A 207 -0.37 -8.95 3.59
C SER A 207 -1.31 -8.83 4.78
N TRP A 208 -2.60 -9.10 4.58
CA TRP A 208 -3.56 -9.08 5.68
C TRP A 208 -3.22 -10.13 6.75
N GLU A 209 -2.70 -11.29 6.34
CA GLU A 209 -2.21 -12.30 7.27
C GLU A 209 -1.04 -11.76 8.13
N GLU A 210 -0.06 -11.07 7.53
CA GLU A 210 1.06 -10.49 8.28
C GLU A 210 0.59 -9.48 9.34
N ILE A 211 -0.40 -8.66 9.00
CA ILE A 211 -1.00 -7.69 9.92
C ILE A 211 -1.65 -8.42 11.11
N GLN A 212 -2.44 -9.46 10.84
CA GLN A 212 -3.09 -10.24 11.88
C GLN A 212 -2.08 -10.99 12.76
N GLN A 213 -1.02 -11.55 12.17
CA GLN A 213 0.07 -12.18 12.92
C GLN A 213 0.78 -11.16 13.83
N ALA A 214 1.13 -9.97 13.31
CA ALA A 214 1.76 -8.91 14.09
C ALA A 214 0.91 -8.47 15.28
N MET A 215 -0.39 -8.29 15.04
CA MET A 215 -1.35 -7.96 16.11
C MET A 215 -1.47 -9.06 17.17
N GLY A 216 -1.21 -10.31 16.81
CA GLY A 216 -1.19 -11.44 17.75
C GLY A 216 -0.18 -11.30 18.89
N PHE A 217 0.91 -10.56 18.67
CA PHE A 217 1.93 -10.31 19.70
C PHE A 217 1.54 -9.18 20.65
N ILE A 218 0.59 -8.34 20.25
CA ILE A 218 0.17 -7.18 21.01
C ILE A 218 -1.06 -7.55 21.85
N SER A 219 -0.97 -7.38 23.17
CA SER A 219 -2.14 -7.52 24.05
C SER A 219 -3.14 -6.39 23.81
N PRO A 220 -4.46 -6.64 23.69
CA PRO A 220 -5.45 -5.56 23.57
C PRO A 220 -5.55 -4.63 24.79
N ASP A 221 -4.98 -5.04 25.92
CA ASP A 221 -4.90 -4.25 27.16
C ASP A 221 -3.78 -3.18 27.15
N VAL A 222 -3.25 -2.79 25.99
CA VAL A 222 -2.26 -1.70 25.83
C VAL A 222 -2.79 -0.33 26.31
N SER A 223 -1.92 0.69 26.28
CA SER A 223 -2.34 2.07 26.54
C SER A 223 -3.42 2.52 25.55
N ARG A 224 -4.27 3.48 25.95
CA ARG A 224 -5.33 4.00 25.06
C ARG A 224 -4.75 4.61 23.78
N ASP A 225 -3.56 5.21 23.89
CA ASP A 225 -2.85 5.82 22.78
C ASP A 225 -2.39 4.77 21.76
N GLU A 226 -1.68 3.73 22.20
CA GLU A 226 -1.28 2.59 21.33
C GLU A 226 -2.50 1.91 20.71
N TRP A 227 -3.57 1.70 21.49
CA TRP A 227 -4.81 1.11 21.00
C TRP A 227 -5.45 1.93 19.86
N LEU A 228 -5.44 3.25 19.99
CA LEU A 228 -5.92 4.17 18.95
C LEU A 228 -4.98 4.19 17.74
N HIS A 229 -3.66 4.21 17.95
CA HIS A 229 -2.67 4.17 16.86
C HIS A 229 -2.78 2.91 16.02
N ILE A 230 -2.99 1.74 16.65
CA ILE A 230 -3.27 0.49 15.93
C ILE A 230 -4.55 0.62 15.10
N GLY A 231 -5.61 1.18 15.67
CA GLY A 231 -6.86 1.44 14.95
C GLY A 231 -6.68 2.38 13.76
N MET A 232 -5.93 3.47 13.92
CA MET A 232 -5.62 4.42 12.87
C MET A 232 -4.77 3.81 11.76
N ALA A 233 -3.75 3.01 12.10
CA ALA A 233 -2.91 2.29 11.14
C ALA A 233 -3.73 1.31 10.29
N LEU A 234 -4.64 0.56 10.90
CA LEU A 234 -5.57 -0.32 10.20
C LEU A 234 -6.54 0.47 9.32
N HIS A 235 -7.10 1.57 9.83
CA HIS A 235 -8.01 2.43 9.06
C HIS A 235 -7.30 3.02 7.83
N HIS A 236 -6.08 3.55 7.99
CA HIS A 236 -5.24 4.01 6.90
C HIS A 236 -5.05 2.90 5.86
N THR A 237 -4.66 1.71 6.31
CA THR A 237 -4.42 0.55 5.46
C THR A 237 -5.66 0.15 4.67
N GLY A 238 -6.79 -0.08 5.34
CA GLY A 238 -8.04 -0.45 4.68
C GLY A 238 -8.62 0.65 3.78
N THR A 239 -8.29 1.92 4.02
CA THR A 239 -8.65 3.01 3.08
C THR A 239 -7.84 2.90 1.78
N HIS A 240 -6.55 2.59 1.87
CA HIS A 240 -5.66 2.50 0.71
C HIS A 240 -5.86 1.23 -0.12
N THR A 241 -6.21 0.10 0.52
CA THR A 241 -6.47 -1.15 -0.22
C THR A 241 -7.91 -1.26 -0.72
N GLY A 242 -8.83 -0.44 -0.20
CA GLY A 242 -10.27 -0.56 -0.44
C GLY A 242 -10.98 -1.52 0.53
N ASP A 243 -10.26 -2.18 1.44
CA ASP A 243 -10.80 -3.18 2.37
C ASP A 243 -11.00 -2.63 3.79
N LEU A 244 -11.60 -1.45 3.91
CA LEU A 244 -11.84 -0.80 5.21
C LEU A 244 -12.62 -1.69 6.20
N ASN A 245 -13.46 -2.59 5.68
CA ASN A 245 -14.20 -3.55 6.49
C ASN A 245 -13.31 -4.60 7.12
N GLN A 246 -12.36 -5.15 6.36
CA GLN A 246 -11.44 -6.15 6.86
C GLN A 246 -10.57 -5.54 7.96
N ALA A 247 -10.11 -4.30 7.75
CA ALA A 247 -9.38 -3.54 8.76
C ALA A 247 -10.18 -3.34 10.06
N LEU A 248 -11.44 -2.88 9.96
CA LEU A 248 -12.32 -2.70 11.11
C LEU A 248 -12.60 -4.03 11.82
N TYR A 249 -12.82 -5.10 11.06
CA TYR A 249 -13.05 -6.43 11.60
C TYR A 249 -11.85 -6.89 12.43
N ILE A 250 -10.64 -6.84 11.86
CA ILE A 250 -9.41 -7.22 12.54
C ILE A 250 -9.25 -6.43 13.84
N TRP A 251 -9.47 -5.11 13.80
CA TRP A 251 -9.35 -4.26 14.98
C TRP A 251 -10.38 -4.61 16.07
N ASN A 252 -11.63 -4.86 15.68
CA ASN A 252 -12.71 -5.23 16.60
C ASN A 252 -12.48 -6.61 17.24
N GLU A 253 -12.08 -7.62 16.45
CA GLU A 253 -11.80 -8.97 16.95
C GLU A 253 -10.62 -8.96 17.92
N TRP A 254 -9.54 -8.26 17.57
CA TRP A 254 -8.41 -8.10 18.47
C TRP A 254 -8.83 -7.38 19.76
N SER A 255 -9.59 -6.28 19.66
CA SER A 255 -10.05 -5.52 20.83
C SER A 255 -10.95 -6.31 21.78
N GLN A 256 -11.75 -7.26 21.27
CA GLN A 256 -12.65 -8.09 22.08
C GLN A 256 -11.95 -8.93 23.16
N ALA A 257 -10.67 -9.29 22.95
CA ALA A 257 -9.91 -10.03 23.94
C ALA A 257 -9.39 -9.15 25.10
N GLY A 258 -9.59 -7.83 25.04
CA GLY A 258 -9.21 -6.87 26.07
C GLY A 258 -10.23 -6.75 27.20
N THR A 259 -9.73 -6.51 28.41
CA THR A 259 -10.56 -6.31 29.62
C THR A 259 -11.39 -5.03 29.61
N LYS A 260 -10.98 -4.04 28.79
CA LYS A 260 -11.61 -2.73 28.67
C LYS A 260 -12.62 -2.62 27.53
N TYR A 261 -12.88 -3.71 26.80
CA TYR A 261 -13.76 -3.71 25.64
C TYR A 261 -15.23 -3.43 26.03
N GLN A 262 -15.80 -2.34 25.50
CA GLN A 262 -17.16 -1.90 25.82
C GLN A 262 -18.20 -2.28 24.76
N GLY A 263 -17.85 -3.19 23.86
CA GLY A 263 -18.73 -3.63 22.77
C GLY A 263 -18.49 -2.90 21.45
N LYS A 264 -19.12 -3.43 20.40
CA LYS A 264 -18.89 -3.01 19.00
C LYS A 264 -19.21 -1.53 18.74
N ASN A 265 -20.14 -0.94 19.49
CA ASN A 265 -20.53 0.47 19.29
C ASN A 265 -19.41 1.45 19.67
N ASP A 266 -18.61 1.14 20.70
CA ASP A 266 -17.45 1.97 21.08
C ASP A 266 -16.37 1.94 19.99
N ILE A 267 -16.11 0.74 19.44
CA ILE A 267 -15.22 0.54 18.29
C ILE A 267 -15.67 1.39 17.10
N LEU A 268 -16.95 1.29 16.72
CA LEU A 268 -17.49 2.03 15.57
C LEU A 268 -17.39 3.56 15.76
N THR A 269 -17.64 4.04 16.98
CA THR A 269 -17.54 5.48 17.31
C THR A 269 -16.11 5.97 17.12
N CYS A 270 -15.12 5.22 17.63
CA CYS A 270 -13.72 5.56 17.44
C CYS A 270 -13.32 5.46 15.95
N TRP A 271 -13.74 4.41 15.26
CA TRP A 271 -13.42 4.18 13.85
C TRP A 271 -13.89 5.34 12.95
N GLN A 272 -15.11 5.84 13.18
CA GLN A 272 -15.66 6.98 12.44
C GLN A 272 -14.89 8.29 12.67
N SER A 273 -14.14 8.40 13.77
CA SER A 273 -13.33 9.57 14.08
C SER A 273 -11.97 9.57 13.37
N PHE A 274 -11.54 8.42 12.85
CA PHE A 274 -10.25 8.27 12.21
C PHE A 274 -10.22 8.92 10.83
N LYS A 275 -9.03 9.39 10.44
CA LYS A 275 -8.76 9.98 9.12
C LYS A 275 -7.59 9.26 8.50
N ALA A 276 -7.66 9.05 7.19
CA ALA A 276 -6.58 8.41 6.45
C ALA A 276 -5.27 9.22 6.54
N ASP A 277 -5.34 10.56 6.50
CA ASP A 277 -4.13 11.42 6.47
C ASP A 277 -3.61 11.80 7.87
N SER A 278 -3.72 10.92 8.86
CA SER A 278 -3.31 11.22 10.25
C SER A 278 -1.81 11.09 10.50
N GLY A 279 -1.02 10.74 9.48
CA GLY A 279 0.43 10.48 9.61
C GLY A 279 0.77 9.18 10.33
N ILE A 280 -0.24 8.36 10.67
CA ILE A 280 -0.09 7.03 11.25
C ILE A 280 -0.41 6.00 10.16
N SER A 281 0.57 5.19 9.83
CA SER A 281 0.48 4.18 8.78
C SER A 281 0.73 2.77 9.34
N LEU A 282 0.77 1.79 8.45
CA LEU A 282 1.09 0.41 8.81
C LEU A 282 2.46 0.25 9.47
N GLY A 283 3.42 1.15 9.16
CA GLY A 283 4.73 1.18 9.80
C GLY A 283 4.65 1.35 11.33
N THR A 284 3.72 2.17 11.82
CA THR A 284 3.48 2.36 13.25
C THR A 284 3.00 1.07 13.92
N LEU A 285 2.08 0.33 13.28
CA LEU A 285 1.60 -0.94 13.80
C LEU A 285 2.73 -1.96 13.93
N PHE A 286 3.58 -2.09 12.91
CA PHE A 286 4.72 -3.00 12.95
C PHE A 286 5.79 -2.56 13.95
N HIS A 287 6.01 -1.26 14.13
CA HIS A 287 6.90 -0.74 15.16
C HIS A 287 6.39 -1.12 16.57
N ILE A 288 5.10 -0.92 16.84
CA ILE A 288 4.47 -1.34 18.10
C ILE A 288 4.59 -2.86 18.25
N ALA A 289 4.24 -3.65 17.23
CA ALA A 289 4.37 -5.11 17.30
C ALA A 289 5.81 -5.55 17.62
N GLY A 290 6.80 -4.88 17.02
CA GLY A 290 8.22 -5.12 17.27
C GLY A 290 8.65 -4.87 18.72
N SER A 291 8.07 -3.87 19.40
CA SER A 291 8.34 -3.63 20.83
C SER A 291 7.78 -4.74 21.74
N TYR A 292 6.75 -5.45 21.28
CA TYR A 292 6.20 -6.66 21.92
C TYR A 292 6.86 -7.96 21.42
N GLY A 293 7.97 -7.87 20.68
CA GLY A 293 8.77 -9.02 20.28
C GLY A 293 8.35 -9.69 18.97
N TRP A 294 7.45 -9.07 18.20
CA TRP A 294 7.18 -9.53 16.84
C TRP A 294 8.39 -9.29 15.93
N THR A 295 8.70 -10.28 15.11
CA THR A 295 9.69 -10.15 14.04
C THR A 295 9.01 -10.49 12.72
N ARG A 296 9.21 -9.64 11.71
CA ARG A 296 8.56 -9.83 10.42
C ARG A 296 9.08 -11.12 9.78
N PRO A 297 8.21 -12.07 9.40
CA PRO A 297 8.64 -13.30 8.75
C PRO A 297 9.31 -12.97 7.41
N ILE A 298 10.47 -13.58 7.19
CA ILE A 298 11.18 -13.52 5.91
C ILE A 298 10.27 -14.23 4.89
N PRO A 299 9.98 -13.64 3.71
CA PRO A 299 9.18 -14.31 2.68
C PRO A 299 9.76 -15.69 2.38
N ASP A 300 8.88 -16.69 2.23
CA ASP A 300 9.29 -18.04 1.90
C ASP A 300 10.04 -18.04 0.56
N ALA A 301 11.32 -18.40 0.60
CA ALA A 301 12.15 -18.47 -0.61
C ALA A 301 11.57 -19.44 -1.64
N SER A 302 10.76 -20.41 -1.22
CA SER A 302 10.04 -21.35 -2.10
C SER A 302 9.10 -20.64 -3.07
N GLU A 303 8.42 -19.57 -2.63
CA GLU A 303 7.50 -18.79 -3.48
C GLU A 303 8.26 -17.96 -4.52
N LEU A 304 9.45 -17.46 -4.16
CA LEU A 304 10.37 -16.79 -5.11
C LEU A 304 10.86 -17.72 -6.23
N PHE A 305 10.78 -19.03 -6.05
CA PHE A 305 11.15 -20.06 -7.04
C PHE A 305 9.96 -20.90 -7.53
N SER A 306 8.72 -20.51 -7.20
CA SER A 306 7.53 -21.22 -7.68
C SER A 306 7.36 -21.04 -9.19
N SER A 307 6.94 -22.10 -9.88
CA SER A 307 6.79 -22.09 -11.34
C SER A 307 5.73 -21.08 -11.76
N ILE A 308 6.18 -20.08 -12.52
CA ILE A 308 5.38 -18.97 -13.04
C ILE A 308 4.26 -19.54 -13.94
N ASN A 309 2.99 -19.22 -13.64
CA ASN A 309 1.89 -19.50 -14.57
C ASN A 309 2.08 -18.65 -15.84
N GLU A 310 1.98 -19.27 -17.02
CA GLU A 310 2.27 -18.69 -18.35
C GLU A 310 1.44 -17.42 -18.71
N GLU A 311 0.47 -17.03 -17.89
CA GLU A 311 -0.39 -15.86 -18.11
C GLU A 311 0.24 -14.53 -17.65
N THR A 312 1.36 -14.56 -16.93
CA THR A 312 2.08 -13.33 -16.53
C THR A 312 3.37 -13.20 -17.36
N PRO A 313 3.56 -12.12 -18.14
CA PRO A 313 4.81 -11.92 -18.87
C PRO A 313 5.98 -11.93 -17.85
N PRO A 314 7.12 -12.58 -18.14
CA PRO A 314 8.25 -12.58 -17.23
C PRO A 314 8.67 -11.13 -16.98
N GLN A 315 8.42 -10.65 -15.77
CA GLN A 315 8.98 -9.38 -15.32
C GLN A 315 10.48 -9.58 -15.14
N SER A 316 11.26 -8.63 -15.64
CA SER A 316 12.72 -8.63 -15.50
C SER A 316 13.11 -8.80 -14.02
N PRO A 317 14.16 -9.59 -13.71
CA PRO A 317 14.55 -9.89 -12.34
C PRO A 317 14.80 -8.60 -11.55
N VAL A 318 14.11 -8.46 -10.41
CA VAL A 318 14.29 -7.34 -9.49
C VAL A 318 15.63 -7.51 -8.77
N ASN A 319 16.56 -6.61 -9.06
CA ASN A 319 17.84 -6.54 -8.35
C ASN A 319 17.60 -5.88 -6.99
N VAL A 320 17.68 -6.66 -5.91
CA VAL A 320 17.30 -6.25 -4.53
C VAL A 320 18.16 -5.09 -3.98
N ILE A 321 19.29 -4.79 -4.63
CA ILE A 321 20.20 -3.69 -4.25
C ILE A 321 19.69 -2.32 -4.74
N ASP A 322 18.77 -2.27 -5.71
CA ASP A 322 18.30 -1.02 -6.33
C ASP A 322 17.14 -0.33 -5.60
N GLY A 323 16.55 -0.93 -4.56
CA GLY A 323 15.36 -0.41 -3.87
C GLY A 323 15.53 0.95 -3.15
N LEU A 324 16.71 1.57 -3.19
CA LEU A 324 16.96 2.92 -2.67
C LEU A 324 17.11 3.97 -3.78
N ARG A 325 17.02 3.58 -5.05
CA ARG A 325 17.19 4.48 -6.20
C ARG A 325 15.94 4.44 -7.06
N PRO A 326 15.41 5.61 -7.47
CA PRO A 326 14.31 5.63 -8.43
C PRO A 326 14.76 4.86 -9.69
N PRO A 327 13.90 3.99 -10.26
CA PRO A 327 14.22 3.31 -11.50
C PRO A 327 14.49 4.35 -12.59
N SER A 328 15.39 4.03 -13.52
CA SER A 328 15.63 4.90 -14.67
C SER A 328 14.30 5.16 -15.38
N PRO A 329 13.98 6.43 -15.71
CA PRO A 329 12.75 6.75 -16.40
C PRO A 329 12.73 6.05 -17.76
N ASN A 330 11.68 5.29 -18.05
CA ASN A 330 11.49 4.72 -19.38
C ASN A 330 11.02 5.83 -20.32
N LEU A 331 11.95 6.38 -21.09
CA LEU A 331 11.72 7.48 -22.01
C LEU A 331 11.79 6.97 -23.44
N ASP A 332 10.70 7.12 -24.15
CA ASP A 332 10.61 6.75 -25.55
C ASP A 332 11.22 7.85 -26.43
N LEU A 333 12.31 7.50 -27.11
CA LEU A 333 13.07 8.42 -27.97
C LEU A 333 12.23 8.94 -29.15
N GLN A 334 11.11 8.29 -29.52
CA GLN A 334 10.24 8.76 -30.61
C GLN A 334 9.59 10.12 -30.34
N TYR A 335 9.51 10.53 -29.07
CA TYR A 335 8.94 11.82 -28.68
C TYR A 335 9.97 12.95 -28.63
N TRP A 336 11.24 12.66 -28.90
CA TRP A 336 12.33 13.64 -28.88
C TRP A 336 12.63 14.14 -30.30
N PRO A 337 13.19 15.36 -30.46
CA PRO A 337 13.59 15.86 -31.77
C PRO A 337 14.56 14.89 -32.46
N ASP A 338 14.29 14.57 -33.74
CA ASP A 338 15.01 13.53 -34.49
C ASP A 338 16.54 13.69 -34.43
N VAL A 339 17.04 14.92 -34.54
CA VAL A 339 18.48 15.23 -34.48
C VAL A 339 19.09 14.82 -33.14
N LEU A 340 18.40 15.14 -32.04
CA LEU A 340 18.87 14.86 -30.69
C LEU A 340 18.72 13.37 -30.36
N ALA A 341 17.59 12.76 -30.71
CA ALA A 341 17.33 11.35 -30.51
C ALA A 341 18.32 10.46 -31.28
N THR A 342 18.55 10.77 -32.56
CA THR A 342 19.50 10.03 -33.41
C THR A 342 20.90 10.11 -32.84
N ARG A 343 21.37 11.31 -32.48
CA ARG A 343 22.71 11.49 -31.93
C ARG A 343 22.87 10.80 -30.57
N ALA A 344 21.85 10.85 -29.71
CA ALA A 344 21.87 10.16 -28.43
C ALA A 344 21.98 8.64 -28.59
N GLN A 345 21.26 8.07 -29.56
CA GLN A 345 21.35 6.65 -29.88
C GLN A 345 22.73 6.28 -30.41
N GLU A 346 23.29 7.04 -31.35
CA GLU A 346 24.63 6.79 -31.89
C GLU A 346 25.72 6.79 -30.80
N VAL A 347 25.68 7.79 -29.92
CA VAL A 347 26.65 7.90 -28.81
C VAL A 347 26.43 6.77 -27.80
N GLY A 348 25.18 6.44 -27.49
CA GLY A 348 24.82 5.30 -26.64
C GLY A 348 25.40 3.98 -27.17
N ASP A 349 25.24 3.72 -28.47
CA ASP A 349 25.73 2.52 -29.14
C ASP A 349 27.27 2.47 -29.19
N GLN A 350 27.93 3.61 -29.49
CA GLN A 350 29.39 3.69 -29.57
C GLN A 350 30.08 3.56 -28.22
N VAL A 351 29.56 4.24 -27.20
CA VAL A 351 30.11 4.24 -25.84
C VAL A 351 29.69 2.99 -25.08
N GLY A 352 28.55 2.40 -25.44
CA GLY A 352 27.89 1.31 -24.70
C GLY A 352 27.38 1.80 -23.35
N CYS A 353 26.65 2.91 -23.36
CA CYS A 353 25.95 3.48 -22.21
C CYS A 353 24.46 3.64 -22.54
N ASP A 354 23.63 3.85 -21.51
CA ASP A 354 22.21 4.15 -21.72
C ASP A 354 22.05 5.42 -22.58
N PRO A 355 21.26 5.41 -23.68
CA PRO A 355 21.01 6.58 -24.53
C PRO A 355 20.45 7.80 -23.80
N LEU A 356 19.88 7.64 -22.60
CA LEU A 356 19.45 8.77 -21.78
C LEU A 356 20.60 9.67 -21.34
N VAL A 357 21.79 9.10 -21.14
CA VAL A 357 22.99 9.86 -20.76
C VAL A 357 23.34 10.91 -21.84
N PRO A 358 23.59 10.53 -23.12
CA PRO A 358 23.82 11.51 -24.17
C PRO A 358 22.59 12.35 -24.50
N LEU A 359 21.37 11.83 -24.36
CA LEU A 359 20.15 12.60 -24.62
C LEU A 359 20.05 13.85 -23.73
N PHE A 360 20.18 13.68 -22.42
CA PHE A 360 20.13 14.81 -21.47
C PHE A 360 21.38 15.71 -21.58
N ALA A 361 22.55 15.15 -21.87
CA ALA A 361 23.73 15.97 -22.15
C ALA A 361 23.52 16.87 -23.38
N GLY A 362 22.93 16.32 -24.46
CA GLY A 362 22.60 17.10 -25.65
C GLY A 362 21.55 18.17 -25.40
N LEU A 363 20.53 17.89 -24.57
CA LEU A 363 19.59 18.91 -24.13
C LEU A 363 20.28 20.03 -23.34
N GLY A 364 21.25 19.69 -22.49
CA GLY A 364 22.09 20.65 -21.78
C GLY A 364 22.92 21.52 -22.72
N ALA A 365 23.53 20.92 -23.75
CA ALA A 365 24.27 21.65 -24.76
C ALA A 365 23.37 22.64 -25.52
N LEU A 366 22.17 22.20 -25.93
CA LEU A 366 21.18 23.06 -26.58
C LEU A 366 20.74 24.22 -25.66
N ALA A 367 20.48 23.94 -24.39
CA ALA A 367 20.12 24.96 -23.42
C ALA A 367 21.24 26.00 -23.23
N GLY A 368 22.50 25.57 -23.14
CA GLY A 368 23.66 26.47 -23.07
C GLY A 368 23.79 27.37 -24.30
N ALA A 369 23.56 26.82 -25.50
CA ALA A 369 23.55 27.61 -26.73
C ALA A 369 22.41 28.66 -26.77
N VAL A 370 21.21 28.30 -26.29
CA VAL A 370 20.05 29.20 -26.26
C VAL A 370 20.22 30.30 -25.21
N ASP A 371 20.73 29.97 -24.02
CA ASP A 371 20.99 30.90 -22.93
C ASP A 371 21.94 32.04 -23.33
N ALA A 372 23.01 31.69 -24.05
CA ALA A 372 23.99 32.67 -24.52
C ALA A 372 23.38 33.72 -25.46
N GLN A 373 22.26 33.42 -26.13
CA GLN A 373 21.69 34.22 -27.21
C GLN A 373 20.32 34.83 -26.91
N THR A 374 19.63 34.38 -25.86
CA THR A 374 18.22 34.73 -25.63
C THR A 374 18.00 35.22 -24.21
N ARG A 375 17.06 36.17 -24.04
CA ARG A 375 16.53 36.60 -22.75
C ARG A 375 15.01 36.45 -22.75
N LEU A 376 14.46 35.95 -21.65
CA LEU A 376 13.03 35.82 -21.43
C LEU A 376 12.53 37.00 -20.58
N GLU A 377 11.62 37.80 -21.13
CA GLU A 377 10.94 38.84 -20.36
C GLU A 377 9.77 38.23 -19.59
N LEU A 378 9.89 38.13 -18.26
CA LEU A 378 8.83 37.55 -17.42
C LEU A 378 7.77 38.59 -17.04
N VAL A 379 8.20 39.83 -16.86
CA VAL A 379 7.37 41.02 -16.65
C VAL A 379 8.06 42.22 -17.31
N PRO A 380 7.33 43.30 -17.68
CA PRO A 380 7.90 44.45 -18.38
C PRO A 380 9.19 44.98 -17.72
N GLY A 381 10.30 44.92 -18.45
CA GLY A 381 11.61 45.38 -17.99
C GLY A 381 12.39 44.41 -17.09
N PHE A 382 11.90 43.18 -16.87
CA PHE A 382 12.61 42.14 -16.14
C PHE A 382 12.88 40.92 -17.03
N GLU A 383 14.12 40.85 -17.49
CA GLU A 383 14.63 39.81 -18.38
C GLU A 383 15.51 38.82 -17.62
N VAL A 384 15.30 37.52 -17.87
CA VAL A 384 16.10 36.44 -17.29
C VAL A 384 16.68 35.51 -18.36
N PRO A 385 17.84 34.92 -18.09
CA PRO A 385 18.37 33.81 -18.88
C PRO A 385 17.48 32.54 -18.77
N PRO A 386 17.18 31.83 -19.87
CA PRO A 386 16.45 30.55 -19.85
C PRO A 386 17.36 29.38 -19.42
N ILE A 387 17.65 29.28 -18.12
CA ILE A 387 18.58 28.27 -17.59
C ILE A 387 17.87 26.93 -17.32
N VAL A 388 18.45 25.84 -17.82
CA VAL A 388 18.03 24.46 -17.50
C VAL A 388 19.15 23.76 -16.75
N TRP A 389 18.84 23.22 -15.56
CA TRP A 389 19.78 22.45 -14.74
C TRP A 389 19.52 20.95 -14.92
N LEU A 390 20.54 20.23 -15.39
CA LEU A 390 20.45 18.79 -15.62
C LEU A 390 21.50 18.05 -14.79
N MET A 391 21.13 16.87 -14.28
CA MET A 391 22.02 16.00 -13.53
C MET A 391 21.82 14.55 -13.95
N THR A 392 22.89 13.88 -14.33
CA THR A 392 22.89 12.45 -14.66
C THR A 392 23.41 11.65 -13.48
N VAL A 393 22.55 10.79 -12.92
CA VAL A 393 22.88 9.89 -11.81
C VAL A 393 22.85 8.46 -12.32
N GLY A 394 23.88 7.68 -11.98
CA GLY A 394 24.05 6.29 -12.39
C GLY A 394 25.19 5.64 -11.62
N ASP A 395 25.32 4.34 -11.72
CA ASP A 395 26.31 3.54 -11.00
C ASP A 395 27.76 3.83 -11.42
N PRO A 396 28.72 3.53 -10.53
CA PRO A 396 30.12 3.43 -10.94
C PRO A 396 30.25 2.50 -12.15
N ALA A 397 30.98 2.94 -13.18
CA ALA A 397 31.15 2.27 -14.47
C ALA A 397 30.00 2.36 -15.50
N ASP A 398 28.90 3.09 -15.23
CA ASP A 398 27.82 3.36 -16.21
C ASP A 398 28.22 4.28 -17.38
N LYS A 399 29.51 4.62 -17.48
CA LYS A 399 30.07 5.46 -18.55
C LYS A 399 29.34 6.81 -18.71
N LYS A 400 28.86 7.40 -17.61
CA LYS A 400 28.22 8.72 -17.55
C LYS A 400 29.01 9.81 -18.27
N SER A 401 30.26 10.03 -17.84
CA SER A 401 31.12 11.06 -18.44
C SER A 401 31.52 10.74 -19.88
N PRO A 402 31.92 9.50 -20.23
CA PRO A 402 32.14 9.12 -21.64
C PRO A 402 30.91 9.30 -22.55
N GLY A 403 29.71 9.08 -22.03
CA GLY A 403 28.45 9.24 -22.78
C GLY A 403 28.00 10.70 -22.91
N SER A 404 28.29 11.55 -21.92
CA SER A 404 27.88 12.96 -21.95
C SER A 404 28.86 13.85 -22.73
N ARG A 405 30.16 13.56 -22.69
CA ARG A 405 31.20 14.43 -23.26
C ARG A 405 31.02 14.73 -24.76
N PRO A 406 30.73 13.74 -25.64
CA PRO A 406 30.56 13.99 -27.07
C PRO A 406 29.39 14.91 -27.42
N MET A 407 28.44 15.06 -26.50
CA MET A 407 27.28 15.94 -26.69
C MET A 407 27.58 17.38 -26.26
N MET A 408 28.54 17.57 -25.36
CA MET A 408 28.92 18.89 -24.83
C MET A 408 30.11 19.51 -25.60
N GLU A 409 31.04 18.69 -26.10
CA GLU A 409 32.22 19.13 -26.88
C GLU A 409 31.83 20.00 -28.09
N ILE A 410 30.64 19.80 -28.66
CA ILE A 410 30.12 20.62 -29.76
C ILE A 410 30.05 22.12 -29.44
N LEU A 411 29.88 22.49 -28.16
CA LEU A 411 29.88 23.90 -27.76
C LEU A 411 31.29 24.49 -27.84
N GLU A 412 32.31 23.73 -27.46
CA GLU A 412 33.72 24.14 -27.56
C GLU A 412 34.12 24.26 -29.04
N ASP A 413 33.68 23.32 -29.89
CA ASP A 413 33.90 23.38 -31.33
C ASP A 413 33.31 24.67 -31.93
N LEU A 414 32.08 25.04 -31.55
CA LEU A 414 31.44 26.29 -32.01
C LEU A 414 32.17 27.55 -31.52
N GLU A 415 32.68 27.56 -30.29
CA GLU A 415 33.52 28.66 -29.78
C GLU A 415 34.84 28.77 -30.55
N GLU A 416 35.46 27.63 -30.88
CA GLU A 416 36.70 27.59 -31.64
C GLU A 416 36.50 28.07 -33.09
N GLU A 417 35.39 27.66 -33.72
CA GLU A 417 34.98 28.13 -35.05
C GLU A 417 34.71 29.65 -35.09
N ASP A 418 34.25 30.25 -34.00
CA ASP A 418 33.98 31.69 -33.89
C ASP A 418 35.24 32.54 -33.63
N ARG A 419 36.30 31.94 -33.09
CA ARG A 419 37.55 32.62 -32.70
C ARG A 419 38.17 33.49 -33.82
N PRO A 420 38.18 33.08 -35.10
CA PRO A 420 38.68 33.92 -36.19
C PRO A 420 37.84 35.17 -36.43
N ARG A 421 36.51 35.07 -36.31
CA ARG A 421 35.59 36.22 -36.43
C ARG A 421 35.90 37.22 -35.32
N PHE A 422 35.94 36.74 -34.07
CA PHE A 422 36.23 37.59 -32.91
C PHE A 422 37.60 38.27 -33.02
N SER A 423 38.65 37.53 -33.40
CA SER A 423 40.00 38.09 -33.54
C SER A 423 40.07 39.21 -34.57
N ARG A 424 39.35 39.04 -35.70
CA ARG A 424 39.26 40.06 -36.76
C ARG A 424 38.52 41.31 -36.29
N GLU A 425 37.36 41.13 -35.67
CA GLU A 425 36.55 42.26 -35.17
C GLU A 425 37.24 43.00 -34.03
N MET A 426 37.89 42.28 -33.11
CA MET A 426 38.62 42.88 -32.00
C MET A 426 39.78 43.74 -32.50
N LEU A 427 40.55 43.25 -33.48
CA LEU A 427 41.65 44.02 -34.08
C LEU A 427 41.15 45.28 -34.80
N GLN A 428 40.01 45.20 -35.50
CA GLN A 428 39.37 46.37 -36.11
C GLN A 428 38.90 47.37 -35.06
N TRP A 429 38.34 46.88 -33.95
CA TRP A 429 37.88 47.71 -32.85
C TRP A 429 39.05 48.39 -32.12
N GLU A 430 40.15 47.70 -31.85
CA GLU A 430 41.36 48.28 -31.26
C GLU A 430 41.93 49.41 -32.12
N ALA A 431 41.96 49.23 -33.44
CA ALA A 431 42.37 50.27 -34.37
C ALA A 431 41.44 51.51 -34.28
N LYS A 432 40.11 51.30 -34.23
CA LYS A 432 39.12 52.37 -34.04
C LYS A 432 39.24 53.03 -32.66
N GLU A 433 39.54 52.27 -31.60
CA GLU A 433 39.70 52.76 -30.23
C GLU A 433 40.90 53.70 -30.11
N VAL A 434 42.04 53.35 -30.73
CA VAL A 434 43.21 54.23 -30.77
C VAL A 434 42.87 55.55 -31.48
N MET A 435 42.23 55.48 -32.65
CA MET A 435 41.79 56.68 -33.37
C MET A 435 40.79 57.52 -32.57
N TYR A 436 39.84 56.89 -31.88
CA TYR A 436 38.88 57.55 -31.02
C TYR A 436 39.58 58.29 -29.87
N ASN A 437 40.51 57.62 -29.19
CA ASN A 437 41.24 58.19 -28.06
C ASN A 437 42.14 59.36 -28.48
N GLU A 438 42.81 59.25 -29.63
CA GLU A 438 43.62 60.35 -30.20
C GLU A 438 42.74 61.55 -30.58
N SER A 439 41.66 61.33 -31.33
CA SER A 439 40.73 62.40 -31.72
C SER A 439 40.03 63.02 -30.50
N LYS A 440 39.65 62.22 -29.51
CA LYS A 440 39.07 62.70 -28.25
C LYS A 440 40.06 63.53 -27.47
N LYS A 441 41.34 63.12 -27.41
CA LYS A 441 42.39 63.90 -26.77
C LYS A 441 42.60 65.24 -27.49
N ALA A 442 42.69 65.23 -28.82
CA ALA A 442 42.81 66.45 -29.62
C ALA A 442 41.60 67.38 -29.45
N PHE A 443 40.39 66.83 -29.36
CA PHE A 443 39.17 67.61 -29.08
C PHE A 443 39.18 68.20 -27.67
N LEU A 444 39.59 67.45 -26.66
CA LEU A 444 39.71 67.93 -25.28
C LEU A 444 40.78 69.02 -25.14
N GLU A 445 41.92 68.89 -25.82
CA GLU A 445 42.97 69.91 -25.87
C GLU A 445 42.49 71.18 -26.58
N TYR A 446 41.82 71.04 -27.74
CA TYR A 446 41.16 72.15 -28.44
C TYR A 446 40.13 72.86 -27.56
N ALA A 447 39.29 72.10 -26.84
CA ALA A 447 38.25 72.65 -25.97
C ALA A 447 38.81 73.33 -24.71
N ALA A 448 40.00 72.92 -24.25
CA ALA A 448 40.66 73.48 -23.08
C ALA A 448 41.52 74.72 -23.38
N ASP A 449 41.93 74.95 -24.64
CA ASP A 449 42.68 76.13 -25.05
C ASP A 449 41.77 77.38 -25.11
N PRO A 450 42.06 78.48 -24.39
CA PRO A 450 41.25 79.69 -24.43
C PRO A 450 41.31 80.44 -25.78
N THR A 451 42.35 80.23 -26.58
CA THR A 451 42.58 80.94 -27.85
C THR A 451 41.86 80.31 -29.03
N SER A 452 41.57 79.01 -28.97
CA SER A 452 40.84 78.24 -29.99
C SER A 452 39.36 78.63 -30.09
N GLN A 453 38.78 79.24 -29.04
CA GLN A 453 37.40 79.76 -29.06
C GLN A 453 37.24 81.07 -29.86
N MET A 454 38.35 81.74 -30.20
CA MET A 454 38.33 83.01 -30.94
C MET A 454 38.72 82.86 -32.41
N ASP A 455 39.28 81.71 -32.81
CA ASP A 455 39.74 81.46 -34.16
C ASP A 455 38.75 80.57 -34.92
N ASN A 456 38.54 80.84 -36.22
CA ASN A 456 37.57 80.14 -37.07
C ASN A 456 38.12 78.78 -37.57
N GLY A 457 38.90 78.12 -36.72
CA GLY A 457 39.60 76.87 -36.98
C GLY A 457 38.65 75.68 -37.07
N THR A 458 39.09 74.63 -37.75
CA THR A 458 38.29 73.42 -37.95
C THR A 458 38.23 72.62 -36.65
N ILE A 459 37.03 72.43 -36.09
CA ILE A 459 36.81 71.63 -34.86
C ILE A 459 37.25 70.18 -35.13
N PRO A 460 38.11 69.59 -34.29
CA PRO A 460 38.48 68.17 -34.42
C PRO A 460 37.24 67.28 -34.28
N ALA A 461 36.96 66.46 -35.30
CA ALA A 461 35.84 65.52 -35.24
C ALA A 461 36.23 64.27 -34.44
N VAL A 462 35.41 63.89 -33.45
CA VAL A 462 35.57 62.63 -32.72
C VAL A 462 34.64 61.60 -33.38
N PRO A 463 35.17 60.52 -33.98
CA PRO A 463 34.32 59.48 -34.57
C PRO A 463 33.56 58.72 -33.47
N ASP A 464 32.43 58.09 -33.80
CA ASP A 464 31.75 57.21 -32.85
C ASP A 464 32.51 55.89 -32.68
N LEU A 465 32.67 55.44 -31.44
CA LEU A 465 33.26 54.14 -31.13
C LEU A 465 32.13 53.11 -30.93
N GLU A 466 32.08 52.11 -31.82
CA GLU A 466 31.15 50.99 -31.72
C GLU A 466 31.38 50.17 -30.44
N SER A 467 30.37 49.39 -30.04
CA SER A 467 30.49 48.51 -28.88
C SER A 467 31.62 47.50 -29.06
N LYS A 468 32.37 47.27 -27.99
CA LYS A 468 33.49 46.32 -27.99
C LYS A 468 32.99 44.91 -28.39
N PRO A 469 33.61 44.26 -29.38
CA PRO A 469 33.29 42.88 -29.73
C PRO A 469 33.46 41.96 -28.52
N VAL A 470 32.56 40.99 -28.38
CA VAL A 470 32.57 39.99 -27.32
C VAL A 470 32.84 38.62 -27.94
N PRO A 471 33.71 37.78 -27.35
CA PRO A 471 33.90 36.42 -27.84
C PRO A 471 32.61 35.61 -27.65
N LEU A 472 32.29 34.73 -28.59
CA LEU A 472 31.27 33.72 -28.36
C LEU A 472 31.72 32.84 -27.19
N LYS A 473 30.85 32.71 -26.19
CA LYS A 473 31.08 31.85 -25.03
C LYS A 473 29.78 31.12 -24.70
N LEU A 474 29.82 29.80 -24.83
CA LEU A 474 28.74 28.85 -24.63
C LEU A 474 29.00 27.92 -23.43
N THR A 475 30.25 27.79 -23.00
CA THR A 475 30.71 26.91 -21.90
C THR A 475 31.17 27.64 -20.64
#